data_AF-A0AAE0J2F3-F1
#
_entry.id   AF-A0AAE0J2F3-F1
#
_cell.length_a   1.000
_cell.length_b   1.000
_cell.length_c   1.000
_cell.angle_alpha   90.00
_cell.angle_beta   90.00
_cell.angle_gamma   90.00
#
_symmetry.space_group_name_H-M   'P 1'
#
loop_
_entity.id
_entity.type
_entity.pdbx_description
1 polymer ?
#
loop_
_entity_poly.entity_id
_entity_poly.type
_entity_poly.pdbx_seq_one_letter_code
_entity_poly.pdbx_strand_id
1 'polypeptide(L)'
;MASVTLAAQPSSAAASQVVVPYGDAADIVWVMVASALVFVMIPSLSLIYSGLGNRSFALTLFRLPMVTAAFIGLQWVLWGYTLTFTGSSMWWGGETRGNALQDVLVRPVSTGDGPNGSQIPELLFLLYEAMFASFTAALVCGGTMHRARPARFIIFISLWALFIYDPVARWSWSEYGWGKQFGVMDFAGGTPVHIVSGSTVAAFAVFCSIESKNSPREFFSEVVDRVKRRLGHLFKGFWSILRILIMVFTYGSLRPPSYDMSDRELDGSQEEDGTRPVFQPYNVNYLVLGTSLLWFGWAGFNGGSALSANMRAVSAWAATHFAACAGGATGMAWIWIWKALPDPDNTTNSQASIDQAGEEHHSEPRQFENLSVYFFCDGAIAGLVAITPAAGYVPIWTAVIFGVVAAIAVNLLKKETEVFLRNDPLQIFAVHAGGGLVGMILTGIFADPVTIGLDGHSTIPNPEYSTSRRVGYQILDAVSGMAYSFTMTLVILYAMKLVAYMFMSTPWKQAAEYDDEFQATMDQQWRHQLDAQGRPRAPAFQRPRPQQAVIPMQPFPPPPDLPVIPSPELQPVNTI
;
A
#
# COMPACT_ATOMS: atom_id res chain seq x y z
N MET A 1 -1.80 -70.50 51.86
CA MET A 1 -2.32 -70.74 50.50
C MET A 1 -3.63 -70.01 50.38
N ALA A 2 -3.66 -68.87 49.67
CA ALA A 2 -4.89 -68.14 49.37
C ALA A 2 -4.97 -67.97 47.85
N SER A 3 -6.11 -68.38 47.32
CA SER A 3 -6.41 -68.61 45.92
C SER A 3 -6.52 -67.30 45.15
N VAL A 4 -5.95 -67.30 43.94
CA VAL A 4 -6.09 -66.28 42.91
C VAL A 4 -7.55 -66.22 42.44
N THR A 5 -8.12 -65.01 42.37
CA THR A 5 -9.28 -64.73 41.52
C THR A 5 -8.93 -63.51 40.65
N LEU A 6 -8.69 -63.75 39.36
CA LEU A 6 -8.56 -62.73 38.34
C LEU A 6 -9.92 -62.03 38.17
N ALA A 7 -10.00 -60.75 38.52
CA ALA A 7 -10.99 -59.85 37.96
C ALA A 7 -10.26 -58.92 36.99
N ALA A 8 -10.49 -59.13 35.69
CA ALA A 8 -10.02 -58.25 34.64
C ALA A 8 -10.69 -56.86 34.80
N GLN A 9 -9.89 -55.86 35.15
CA GLN A 9 -10.26 -54.45 34.96
C GLN A 9 -10.12 -54.15 33.46
N PRO A 10 -11.13 -53.57 32.79
CA PRO A 10 -10.92 -53.03 31.46
C PRO A 10 -9.95 -51.86 31.57
N SER A 11 -8.80 -51.97 30.91
CA SER A 11 -7.90 -50.85 30.72
C SER A 11 -8.58 -49.82 29.81
N SER A 12 -9.34 -48.90 30.39
CA SER A 12 -9.53 -47.61 29.73
C SER A 12 -8.16 -46.93 29.80
N ALA A 13 -7.36 -47.09 28.75
CA ALA A 13 -6.31 -46.13 28.45
C ALA A 13 -7.03 -44.79 28.32
N ALA A 14 -7.07 -44.03 29.42
CA ALA A 14 -7.43 -42.64 29.36
C ALA A 14 -6.39 -42.03 28.41
N ALA A 15 -6.82 -41.73 27.18
CA ALA A 15 -6.07 -40.82 26.34
C ALA A 15 -5.81 -39.60 27.23
N SER A 16 -4.54 -39.39 27.61
CA SER A 16 -4.15 -38.19 28.32
C SER A 16 -4.59 -37.04 27.43
N GLN A 17 -5.71 -36.39 27.77
CA GLN A 17 -6.08 -35.17 27.10
C GLN A 17 -4.90 -34.25 27.30
N VAL A 18 -4.25 -33.90 26.20
CA VAL A 18 -3.27 -32.83 26.19
C VAL A 18 -4.08 -31.61 26.64
N VAL A 19 -3.95 -31.25 27.92
CA VAL A 19 -4.49 -30.01 28.45
C VAL A 19 -3.68 -28.92 27.76
N VAL A 20 -4.22 -28.39 26.67
CA VAL A 20 -3.54 -27.32 25.96
C VAL A 20 -3.75 -26.05 26.79
N PRO A 21 -2.69 -25.38 27.26
CA PRO A 21 -2.78 -24.34 28.28
C PRO A 21 -3.18 -23.00 27.65
N TYR A 22 -4.21 -22.99 26.82
CA TYR A 22 -4.73 -21.75 26.24
C TYR A 22 -5.78 -21.13 27.14
N GLY A 23 -5.90 -19.82 27.06
CA GLY A 23 -6.89 -19.06 27.81
C GLY A 23 -8.30 -19.29 27.29
N ASP A 24 -8.86 -18.29 26.60
CA ASP A 24 -10.23 -18.33 26.12
C ASP A 24 -10.32 -18.86 24.68
N ALA A 25 -11.25 -19.78 24.43
CA ALA A 25 -11.57 -20.24 23.08
C ALA A 25 -12.07 -19.08 22.18
N ALA A 26 -12.70 -18.06 22.78
CA ALA A 26 -13.12 -16.85 22.06
C ALA A 26 -11.93 -16.09 21.46
N ASP A 27 -10.79 -16.05 22.15
CA ASP A 27 -9.57 -15.39 21.65
C ASP A 27 -9.01 -16.13 20.44
N ILE A 28 -8.98 -17.46 20.51
CA ILE A 28 -8.57 -18.31 19.39
C ILE A 28 -9.47 -18.07 18.18
N VAL A 29 -10.79 -18.10 18.38
CA VAL A 29 -11.76 -17.86 17.30
C VAL A 29 -11.60 -16.45 16.71
N TRP A 30 -11.46 -15.44 17.57
CA TRP A 30 -11.29 -14.06 17.13
C TRP A 30 -10.04 -13.89 16.26
N VAL A 31 -8.88 -14.39 16.72
CA VAL A 31 -7.64 -14.25 15.96
C VAL A 31 -7.68 -15.09 14.68
N MET A 32 -8.34 -16.25 14.67
CA MET A 32 -8.58 -17.00 13.42
C MET A 32 -9.40 -16.22 12.40
N VAL A 33 -10.50 -15.59 12.85
CA VAL A 33 -11.32 -14.73 11.99
C VAL A 33 -10.53 -13.50 11.53
N ALA A 34 -9.78 -12.87 12.43
CA ALA A 34 -8.94 -11.73 12.12
C ALA A 34 -7.89 -12.07 11.04
N SER A 35 -7.23 -13.23 11.14
CA SER A 35 -6.31 -13.73 10.09
C SER A 35 -7.00 -13.84 8.73
N ALA A 36 -8.22 -14.38 8.67
CA ALA A 36 -8.98 -14.48 7.43
C ALA A 36 -9.37 -13.10 6.86
N LEU A 37 -9.70 -12.15 7.73
CA LEU A 37 -9.99 -10.76 7.35
C LEU A 37 -8.76 -10.05 6.78
N VAL A 38 -7.57 -10.23 7.39
CA VAL A 38 -6.32 -9.68 6.84
C VAL A 38 -5.98 -10.33 5.50
N PHE A 39 -6.22 -11.63 5.35
CA PHE A 39 -6.04 -12.30 4.06
C PHE A 39 -6.88 -11.67 2.94
N VAL A 40 -8.13 -11.27 3.21
CA VAL A 40 -9.02 -10.57 2.25
C VAL A 40 -8.43 -9.24 1.77
N MET A 41 -7.57 -8.60 2.54
CA MET A 41 -6.92 -7.35 2.15
C MET A 41 -5.99 -7.52 0.94
N ILE A 42 -5.37 -8.70 0.76
CA ILE A 42 -4.47 -8.99 -0.36
C ILE A 42 -5.18 -8.95 -1.72
N PRO A 43 -6.27 -9.71 -1.98
CA PRO A 43 -7.03 -9.59 -3.22
C PRO A 43 -7.71 -8.21 -3.34
N SER A 44 -7.95 -7.51 -2.22
CA SER A 44 -8.43 -6.13 -2.29
C SER A 44 -7.39 -5.18 -2.89
N LEU A 45 -6.10 -5.32 -2.53
CA LEU A 45 -5.01 -4.56 -3.15
C LEU A 45 -4.90 -4.88 -4.65
N SER A 46 -5.04 -6.15 -5.02
CA SER A 46 -5.12 -6.57 -6.42
C SER A 46 -6.21 -5.83 -7.20
N LEU A 47 -7.38 -5.63 -6.59
CA LEU A 47 -8.48 -4.86 -7.19
C LEU A 47 -8.16 -3.37 -7.27
N ILE A 48 -7.66 -2.76 -6.19
CA ILE A 48 -7.29 -1.34 -6.17
C ILE A 48 -6.23 -1.06 -7.23
N TYR A 49 -5.16 -1.84 -7.28
CA TYR A 49 -4.07 -1.67 -8.23
C TYR A 49 -4.52 -1.90 -9.67
N SER A 50 -5.37 -2.90 -9.91
CA SER A 50 -5.97 -3.15 -11.23
C SER A 50 -6.92 -2.02 -11.66
N GLY A 51 -7.64 -1.41 -10.70
CA GLY A 51 -8.56 -0.30 -10.93
C GLY A 51 -7.87 1.04 -11.17
N LEU A 52 -6.73 1.28 -10.51
CA LEU A 52 -5.92 2.49 -10.67
C LEU A 52 -4.97 2.40 -11.88
N GLY A 53 -4.40 1.23 -12.15
CA GLY A 53 -3.45 1.04 -13.25
C GLY A 53 -4.09 0.95 -14.63
N ASN A 54 -3.28 0.81 -15.68
CA ASN A 54 -3.77 0.81 -17.07
C ASN A 54 -4.41 -0.53 -17.50
N ARG A 55 -5.35 -0.48 -18.47
CA ARG A 55 -6.03 -1.65 -19.08
C ARG A 55 -5.07 -2.79 -19.45
N SER A 56 -3.96 -2.45 -20.07
CA SER A 56 -2.98 -3.42 -20.61
C SER A 56 -2.28 -4.21 -19.51
N PHE A 57 -2.28 -3.72 -18.26
CA PHE A 57 -1.58 -4.33 -17.13
C PHE A 57 -2.53 -4.80 -16.02
N ALA A 58 -3.81 -4.46 -16.10
CA ALA A 58 -4.83 -4.80 -15.10
C ALA A 58 -4.75 -6.25 -14.59
N LEU A 59 -4.47 -7.22 -15.47
CA LEU A 59 -4.33 -8.63 -15.13
C LEU A 59 -3.04 -8.94 -14.35
N THR A 60 -1.92 -8.35 -14.74
CA THR A 60 -0.64 -8.46 -14.02
C THR A 60 -0.75 -7.83 -12.64
N LEU A 61 -1.41 -6.67 -12.55
CA LEU A 61 -1.64 -5.93 -11.31
C LEU A 61 -2.57 -6.67 -10.35
N PHE A 62 -3.46 -7.49 -10.89
CA PHE A 62 -4.29 -8.37 -10.09
C PHE A 62 -3.51 -9.61 -9.58
N ARG A 63 -2.69 -10.22 -10.44
CA ARG A 63 -2.00 -11.49 -10.13
C ARG A 63 -0.77 -11.32 -9.24
N LEU A 64 0.02 -10.25 -9.44
CA LEU A 64 1.30 -10.09 -8.78
C LEU A 64 1.18 -10.02 -7.24
N PRO A 65 0.27 -9.22 -6.65
CA PRO A 65 0.11 -9.19 -5.19
C PRO A 65 -0.26 -10.55 -4.61
N MET A 66 -1.12 -11.32 -5.28
CA MET A 66 -1.52 -12.67 -4.86
C MET A 66 -0.35 -13.67 -4.90
N VAL A 67 0.43 -13.66 -5.98
CA VAL A 67 1.61 -14.53 -6.10
C VAL A 67 2.65 -14.14 -5.06
N THR A 68 2.92 -12.85 -4.89
CA THR A 68 3.86 -12.34 -3.89
C THR A 68 3.46 -12.75 -2.47
N ALA A 69 2.17 -12.62 -2.12
CA ALA A 69 1.67 -13.06 -0.83
C ALA A 69 1.92 -14.55 -0.57
N ALA A 70 1.78 -15.42 -1.58
CA ALA A 70 2.06 -16.84 -1.45
C ALA A 70 3.56 -17.14 -1.23
N PHE A 71 4.46 -16.46 -1.97
CA PHE A 71 5.90 -16.61 -1.78
C PHE A 71 6.36 -16.11 -0.41
N ILE A 72 5.82 -14.99 0.05
CA ILE A 72 6.15 -14.46 1.37
C ILE A 72 5.53 -15.30 2.49
N GLY A 73 4.34 -15.86 2.30
CA GLY A 73 3.78 -16.83 3.25
C GLY A 73 4.68 -18.05 3.43
N LEU A 74 5.30 -18.54 2.35
CA LEU A 74 6.28 -19.61 2.42
C LEU A 74 7.58 -19.17 3.11
N GLN A 75 8.12 -18.01 2.74
CA GLN A 75 9.33 -17.44 3.37
C GLN A 75 9.12 -17.24 4.88
N TRP A 76 7.95 -16.75 5.28
CA TRP A 76 7.55 -16.54 6.66
C TRP A 76 7.62 -17.83 7.48
N VAL A 77 7.02 -18.90 6.95
CA VAL A 77 7.00 -20.22 7.57
C VAL A 77 8.40 -20.84 7.64
N LEU A 78 9.23 -20.65 6.61
CA LEU A 78 10.58 -21.23 6.58
C LEU A 78 11.51 -20.58 7.59
N TRP A 79 11.49 -19.25 7.71
CA TRP A 79 12.36 -18.52 8.65
C TRP A 79 11.89 -17.11 9.04
N GLY A 80 10.97 -16.47 8.32
CA GLY A 80 10.58 -15.07 8.62
C GLY A 80 9.97 -14.89 10.01
N TYR A 81 9.11 -15.83 10.44
CA TYR A 81 8.56 -15.85 11.80
C TYR A 81 9.68 -15.90 12.85
N THR A 82 10.63 -16.83 12.68
CA THR A 82 11.79 -17.00 13.56
C THR A 82 12.60 -15.71 13.67
N LEU A 83 12.93 -15.09 12.55
CA LEU A 83 13.74 -13.87 12.50
C LEU A 83 13.04 -12.69 13.17
N THR A 84 11.71 -12.69 13.14
CA THR A 84 10.91 -11.62 13.73
C THR A 84 10.70 -11.82 15.24
N PHE A 85 10.23 -12.99 15.66
CA PHE A 85 9.66 -13.17 17.01
C PHE A 85 10.47 -14.04 17.98
N THR A 86 11.56 -14.65 17.54
CA THR A 86 12.37 -15.54 18.41
C THR A 86 13.78 -14.99 18.69
N GLY A 87 14.49 -15.56 19.66
CA GLY A 87 15.86 -15.14 20.01
C GLY A 87 15.94 -13.79 20.72
N SER A 88 17.09 -13.48 21.31
CA SER A 88 17.26 -12.33 22.22
C SER A 88 17.88 -11.08 21.61
N SER A 89 18.27 -11.11 20.33
CA SER A 89 18.90 -9.96 19.66
C SER A 89 17.89 -8.81 19.48
N MET A 90 18.33 -7.56 19.61
CA MET A 90 17.45 -6.40 19.41
C MET A 90 17.25 -6.01 17.95
N TRP A 91 18.19 -6.38 17.09
CA TRP A 91 18.33 -5.84 15.75
C TRP A 91 17.99 -6.87 14.65
N TRP A 92 18.62 -8.02 14.71
CA TRP A 92 18.50 -9.08 13.70
C TRP A 92 18.83 -10.41 14.34
N GLY A 93 18.14 -11.46 13.91
CA GLY A 93 18.44 -12.84 14.26
C GLY A 93 17.21 -13.56 14.74
N GLY A 94 17.35 -14.85 14.99
CA GLY A 94 16.27 -15.69 15.47
C GLY A 94 16.84 -17.05 15.86
N GLU A 95 16.11 -17.79 16.67
CA GLU A 95 16.47 -19.15 17.03
C GLU A 95 15.90 -20.13 16.00
N THR A 96 16.64 -21.17 15.64
CA THR A 96 16.18 -22.13 14.62
C THR A 96 14.88 -22.88 14.99
N ARG A 97 14.44 -22.80 16.25
CA ARG A 97 13.27 -23.48 16.81
C ARG A 97 11.91 -23.04 16.29
N GLY A 98 11.83 -22.11 15.34
CA GLY A 98 10.58 -21.77 14.63
C GLY A 98 10.64 -22.01 13.13
N ASN A 99 11.79 -22.46 12.62
CA ASN A 99 11.99 -22.64 11.19
C ASN A 99 11.16 -23.81 10.69
N ALA A 100 10.46 -23.61 9.57
CA ALA A 100 9.62 -24.63 8.93
C ALA A 100 8.61 -25.27 9.90
N LEU A 101 8.01 -24.45 10.78
CA LEU A 101 7.04 -24.86 11.81
C LEU A 101 7.59 -25.86 12.85
N GLN A 102 8.90 -25.97 12.99
CA GLN A 102 9.48 -26.73 14.10
C GLN A 102 9.06 -26.06 15.41
N ASP A 103 8.60 -26.84 16.39
CA ASP A 103 8.28 -26.42 17.77
C ASP A 103 7.32 -25.21 17.97
N VAL A 104 6.58 -24.74 16.96
CA VAL A 104 5.65 -23.58 17.08
C VAL A 104 4.18 -23.99 17.16
N LEU A 105 3.89 -25.30 17.27
CA LEU A 105 2.52 -25.79 17.13
C LEU A 105 1.66 -25.44 18.35
N VAL A 106 2.12 -25.79 19.55
CA VAL A 106 1.29 -25.74 20.76
C VAL A 106 1.76 -24.77 21.84
N ARG A 107 2.93 -24.13 21.68
CA ARG A 107 3.45 -23.22 22.70
C ARG A 107 2.51 -22.02 22.89
N PRO A 108 2.30 -21.54 24.12
CA PRO A 108 1.45 -20.39 24.36
C PRO A 108 2.17 -19.08 24.01
N VAL A 109 1.45 -18.16 23.37
CA VAL A 109 1.83 -16.74 23.22
C VAL A 109 0.84 -15.91 24.03
N SER A 110 1.37 -14.98 24.84
CA SER A 110 0.53 -14.08 25.64
C SER A 110 -0.18 -13.08 24.74
N THR A 111 -1.45 -12.82 25.02
CA THR A 111 -2.18 -11.71 24.44
C THR A 111 -1.83 -10.41 25.18
N GLY A 112 -1.81 -9.28 24.47
CA GLY A 112 -1.54 -7.96 25.06
C GLY A 112 -0.10 -7.71 25.55
N ASP A 113 0.07 -6.56 26.20
CA ASP A 113 1.37 -6.02 26.62
C ASP A 113 1.62 -6.35 28.11
N GLY A 114 1.80 -7.63 28.46
CA GLY A 114 2.11 -8.05 29.84
C GLY A 114 1.90 -9.54 30.15
N PRO A 115 2.33 -10.02 31.33
CA PRO A 115 2.32 -11.46 31.67
C PRO A 115 0.94 -12.02 32.03
N ASN A 116 -0.07 -11.15 32.15
CA ASN A 116 -1.41 -11.50 32.62
C ASN A 116 -2.43 -11.67 31.46
N GLY A 117 -1.97 -11.57 30.21
CA GLY A 117 -2.82 -11.82 29.05
C GLY A 117 -3.31 -13.27 29.01
N SER A 118 -4.41 -13.48 28.30
CA SER A 118 -4.79 -14.83 27.90
C SER A 118 -3.72 -15.44 26.99
N GLN A 119 -3.76 -16.76 26.78
CA GLN A 119 -2.78 -17.44 25.95
C GLN A 119 -3.44 -18.01 24.69
N ILE A 120 -2.87 -17.72 23.53
CA ILE A 120 -3.25 -18.32 22.24
C ILE A 120 -2.15 -19.28 21.75
N PRO A 121 -2.47 -20.27 20.90
CA PRO A 121 -1.46 -21.10 20.27
C PRO A 121 -0.48 -20.25 19.45
N GLU A 122 0.82 -20.51 19.57
CA GLU A 122 1.86 -19.83 18.79
C GLU A 122 1.66 -20.03 17.28
N LEU A 123 1.14 -21.19 16.85
CA LEU A 123 0.78 -21.40 15.44
C LEU A 123 -0.24 -20.38 14.95
N LEU A 124 -1.22 -20.02 15.80
CA LEU A 124 -2.23 -19.04 15.45
C LEU A 124 -1.64 -17.64 15.36
N PHE A 125 -0.78 -17.27 16.32
CA PHE A 125 -0.03 -16.01 16.26
C PHE A 125 0.85 -15.93 15.00
N LEU A 126 1.58 -17.00 14.69
CA LEU A 126 2.39 -17.12 13.47
C LEU A 126 1.55 -16.93 12.21
N LEU A 127 0.37 -17.57 12.12
CA LEU A 127 -0.53 -17.44 10.97
C LEU A 127 -1.11 -16.03 10.84
N TYR A 128 -1.45 -15.39 11.97
CA TYR A 128 -1.93 -14.01 11.98
C TYR A 128 -0.87 -13.04 11.44
N GLU A 129 0.34 -13.10 11.98
CA GLU A 129 1.47 -12.26 11.57
C GLU A 129 1.96 -12.56 10.15
N ALA A 130 1.81 -13.80 9.67
CA ALA A 130 2.07 -14.16 8.28
C ALA A 130 1.24 -13.31 7.31
N MET A 131 -0.01 -12.97 7.69
CA MET A 131 -0.88 -12.16 6.85
C MET A 131 -0.38 -10.72 6.74
N PHE A 132 0.22 -10.15 7.79
CA PHE A 132 0.86 -8.83 7.74
C PHE A 132 2.09 -8.85 6.83
N ALA A 133 2.92 -9.89 6.93
CA ALA A 133 4.09 -10.06 6.05
C ALA A 133 3.68 -10.16 4.58
N SER A 134 2.74 -11.04 4.27
CA SER A 134 2.20 -11.24 2.94
C SER A 134 1.51 -9.99 2.39
N PHE A 135 0.72 -9.29 3.21
CA PHE A 135 0.05 -8.04 2.83
C PHE A 135 1.06 -6.92 2.55
N THR A 136 2.07 -6.76 3.39
CA THR A 136 3.09 -5.71 3.21
C THR A 136 3.87 -5.92 1.92
N ALA A 137 4.28 -7.16 1.64
CA ALA A 137 4.96 -7.49 0.39
C ALA A 137 4.06 -7.32 -0.84
N ALA A 138 2.78 -7.69 -0.73
CA ALA A 138 1.77 -7.44 -1.75
C ALA A 138 1.58 -5.94 -2.02
N LEU A 139 1.68 -5.10 -0.99
CA LEU A 139 1.59 -3.65 -1.09
C LEU A 139 2.74 -3.08 -1.94
N VAL A 140 3.98 -3.52 -1.70
CA VAL A 140 5.18 -3.10 -2.46
C VAL A 140 5.03 -3.33 -3.98
N CYS A 141 4.25 -4.34 -4.40
CA CYS A 141 4.01 -4.65 -5.80
C CYS A 141 3.49 -3.44 -6.60
N GLY A 142 2.67 -2.60 -5.98
CA GLY A 142 2.08 -1.43 -6.64
C GLY A 142 3.09 -0.34 -7.02
N GLY A 143 4.27 -0.31 -6.40
CA GLY A 143 5.35 0.61 -6.80
C GLY A 143 6.16 0.12 -8.02
N THR A 144 6.07 -1.17 -8.33
CA THR A 144 6.86 -1.84 -9.37
C THR A 144 6.09 -2.07 -10.67
N MET A 145 4.87 -1.52 -10.73
CA MET A 145 3.95 -1.63 -11.85
C MET A 145 4.63 -1.18 -13.14
N HIS A 146 4.41 -1.96 -14.20
CA HIS A 146 4.92 -1.72 -15.56
C HIS A 146 6.43 -1.89 -15.79
N ARG A 147 7.24 -2.18 -14.75
CA ARG A 147 8.72 -2.08 -14.86
C ARG A 147 9.49 -3.29 -14.36
N ALA A 148 8.88 -4.15 -13.54
CA ALA A 148 9.54 -5.36 -13.04
C ALA A 148 9.01 -6.62 -13.75
N ARG A 149 9.92 -7.48 -14.24
CA ARG A 149 9.53 -8.84 -14.63
C ARG A 149 9.11 -9.61 -13.37
N PRO A 150 7.96 -10.30 -13.36
CA PRO A 150 7.46 -10.98 -12.16
C PRO A 150 8.50 -11.87 -11.48
N ALA A 151 9.26 -12.67 -12.23
CA ALA A 151 10.32 -13.52 -11.65
C ALA A 151 11.41 -12.73 -10.93
N ARG A 152 11.87 -11.61 -11.50
CA ARG A 152 12.86 -10.72 -10.86
C ARG A 152 12.28 -10.06 -9.62
N PHE A 153 11.01 -9.65 -9.68
CA PHE A 153 10.32 -9.10 -8.53
C PHE A 153 10.18 -10.11 -7.39
N ILE A 154 9.89 -11.38 -7.68
CA ILE A 154 9.80 -12.43 -6.64
C ILE A 154 11.14 -12.65 -5.93
N ILE A 155 12.26 -12.60 -6.66
CA ILE A 155 13.60 -12.67 -6.04
C ILE A 155 13.83 -11.44 -5.15
N PHE A 156 13.55 -10.25 -5.69
CA PHE A 156 13.65 -8.99 -4.95
C PHE A 156 12.84 -9.03 -3.67
N ILE A 157 11.54 -9.38 -3.75
CA ILE A 157 10.64 -9.31 -2.61
C ILE A 157 10.94 -10.37 -1.56
N SER A 158 11.50 -11.53 -1.97
CA SER A 158 11.97 -12.55 -1.02
C SER A 158 13.20 -12.09 -0.24
N LEU A 159 14.16 -11.44 -0.93
CA LEU A 159 15.31 -10.81 -0.27
C LEU A 159 14.89 -9.63 0.60
N TRP A 160 13.92 -8.85 0.13
CA TRP A 160 13.35 -7.73 0.86
C TRP A 160 12.65 -8.19 2.14
N ALA A 161 11.86 -9.27 2.09
CA ALA A 161 11.19 -9.78 3.28
C ALA A 161 12.23 -10.20 4.33
N LEU A 162 13.23 -10.96 3.89
CA LEU A 162 14.35 -11.37 4.72
C LEU A 162 15.09 -10.16 5.31
N PHE A 163 15.57 -9.23 4.47
CA PHE A 163 16.52 -8.18 4.87
C PHE A 163 15.90 -6.87 5.35
N ILE A 164 14.59 -6.68 5.18
CA ILE A 164 13.90 -5.40 5.45
C ILE A 164 12.65 -5.60 6.28
N TYR A 165 11.74 -6.48 5.88
CA TYR A 165 10.50 -6.68 6.63
C TYR A 165 10.75 -7.35 7.98
N ASP A 166 11.33 -8.55 8.00
CA ASP A 166 11.55 -9.33 9.22
C ASP A 166 12.32 -8.55 10.31
N PRO A 167 13.37 -7.76 9.99
CA PRO A 167 14.08 -6.95 10.98
C PRO A 167 13.25 -5.79 11.50
N VAL A 168 12.57 -5.05 10.62
CA VAL A 168 11.79 -3.89 11.07
C VAL A 168 10.58 -4.35 11.88
N ALA A 169 9.91 -5.44 11.47
CA ALA A 169 8.88 -6.08 12.27
C ALA A 169 9.42 -6.51 13.64
N ARG A 170 10.64 -7.08 13.71
CA ARG A 170 11.30 -7.39 14.98
C ARG A 170 11.46 -6.15 15.84
N TRP A 171 11.95 -5.05 15.28
CA TRP A 171 12.19 -3.82 16.03
C TRP A 171 10.94 -3.30 16.72
N SER A 172 9.82 -3.29 15.99
CA SER A 172 8.56 -2.71 16.46
C SER A 172 7.73 -3.68 17.31
N TRP A 173 7.71 -4.98 17.00
CA TRP A 173 6.76 -5.94 17.58
C TRP A 173 7.36 -7.04 18.45
N SER A 174 8.65 -7.38 18.28
CA SER A 174 9.28 -8.38 19.15
C SER A 174 9.49 -7.80 20.55
N GLU A 175 9.28 -8.61 21.60
CA GLU A 175 9.64 -8.23 22.98
C GLU A 175 11.14 -7.89 23.12
N TYR A 176 11.98 -8.47 22.26
CA TYR A 176 13.42 -8.19 22.23
C TYR A 176 13.78 -7.02 21.32
N GLY A 177 12.86 -6.56 20.48
CA GLY A 177 13.07 -5.47 19.54
C GLY A 177 13.38 -4.15 20.24
N TRP A 178 14.30 -3.38 19.66
CA TRP A 178 14.72 -2.11 20.27
C TRP A 178 13.57 -1.10 20.41
N GLY A 179 12.63 -1.06 19.45
CA GLY A 179 11.49 -0.16 19.48
C GLY A 179 10.58 -0.50 20.65
N LYS A 180 10.22 -1.78 20.80
CA LYS A 180 9.41 -2.27 21.93
C LYS A 180 10.08 -1.99 23.28
N GLN A 181 11.39 -2.20 23.38
CA GLN A 181 12.17 -1.91 24.60
C GLN A 181 12.21 -0.43 24.97
N PHE A 182 12.22 0.48 24.00
CA PHE A 182 12.11 1.92 24.27
C PHE A 182 10.67 2.41 24.46
N GLY A 183 9.68 1.53 24.38
CA GLY A 183 8.26 1.87 24.56
C GLY A 183 7.64 2.55 23.34
N VAL A 184 8.13 2.23 22.14
CA VAL A 184 7.45 2.57 20.89
C VAL A 184 6.10 1.85 20.87
N MET A 185 5.05 2.60 20.53
CA MET A 185 3.68 2.14 20.41
C MET A 185 3.34 2.03 18.93
N ASP A 186 3.41 0.82 18.39
CA ASP A 186 2.91 0.50 17.05
C ASP A 186 1.94 -0.68 17.14
N PHE A 187 0.64 -0.38 17.14
CA PHE A 187 -0.40 -1.35 17.47
C PHE A 187 -0.58 -2.42 16.39
N ALA A 188 -0.62 -2.01 15.12
CA ALA A 188 -0.91 -2.90 13.99
C ALA A 188 0.00 -2.64 12.77
N GLY A 189 1.05 -1.84 12.89
CA GLY A 189 2.10 -1.76 11.85
C GLY A 189 2.17 -0.45 11.07
N GLY A 190 2.16 0.69 11.76
CA GLY A 190 2.55 1.96 11.16
C GLY A 190 3.94 1.88 10.52
N THR A 191 4.93 1.36 11.25
CA THR A 191 6.30 1.26 10.77
C THR A 191 6.53 0.01 9.90
N PRO A 192 6.37 -1.23 10.39
CA PRO A 192 6.70 -2.45 9.63
C PRO A 192 5.87 -2.63 8.35
N VAL A 193 4.62 -2.17 8.33
CA VAL A 193 3.73 -2.33 7.17
C VAL A 193 3.76 -1.08 6.30
N HIS A 194 3.29 0.06 6.82
CA HIS A 194 3.01 1.21 5.96
C HIS A 194 4.25 2.03 5.60
N ILE A 195 5.05 2.41 6.60
CA ILE A 195 6.27 3.19 6.36
C ILE A 195 7.30 2.40 5.57
N VAL A 196 7.55 1.15 5.98
CA VAL A 196 8.52 0.28 5.30
C VAL A 196 8.14 0.05 3.84
N SER A 197 6.89 -0.33 3.54
CA SER A 197 6.46 -0.59 2.16
C SER A 197 6.44 0.68 1.30
N GLY A 198 5.93 1.80 1.82
CA GLY A 198 5.93 3.08 1.12
C GLY A 198 7.35 3.55 0.78
N SER A 199 8.28 3.43 1.74
CA SER A 199 9.69 3.80 1.56
C SER A 199 10.42 2.90 0.56
N THR A 200 10.06 1.61 0.53
CA THR A 200 10.54 0.66 -0.47
C THR A 200 10.11 1.08 -1.88
N VAL A 201 8.85 1.47 -2.05
CA VAL A 201 8.35 1.96 -3.35
C VAL A 201 9.09 3.23 -3.77
N ALA A 202 9.35 4.16 -2.85
CA ALA A 202 10.15 5.34 -3.16
C ALA A 202 11.57 4.99 -3.61
N ALA A 203 12.25 4.07 -2.91
CA ALA A 203 13.58 3.61 -3.29
C ALA A 203 13.59 2.92 -4.66
N PHE A 204 12.59 2.07 -4.93
CA PHE A 204 12.43 1.43 -6.23
C PHE A 204 12.22 2.46 -7.35
N ALA A 205 11.37 3.47 -7.12
CA ALA A 205 11.13 4.57 -8.06
C ALA A 205 12.40 5.38 -8.33
N VAL A 206 13.21 5.67 -7.31
CA VAL A 206 14.52 6.34 -7.45
C VAL A 206 15.49 5.49 -8.26
N PHE A 207 15.61 4.19 -7.94
CA PHE A 207 16.46 3.26 -8.68
C PHE A 207 16.11 3.25 -10.18
N CYS A 208 14.83 3.06 -10.52
CA CYS A 208 14.38 3.08 -11.91
C CYS A 208 14.69 4.42 -12.60
N SER A 209 14.54 5.53 -11.89
CA SER A 209 14.84 6.87 -12.44
C SER A 209 16.32 7.02 -12.80
N ILE A 210 17.22 6.58 -11.91
CA ILE A 210 18.67 6.61 -12.15
C ILE A 210 19.03 5.73 -13.34
N GLU A 211 18.46 4.53 -13.41
CA GLU A 211 18.73 3.58 -14.49
C GLU A 211 18.26 4.09 -15.85
N SER A 212 17.08 4.73 -15.92
CA SER A 212 16.56 5.31 -17.17
C SER A 212 17.46 6.39 -17.78
N LYS A 213 18.18 7.12 -16.93
CA LYS A 213 19.07 8.23 -17.34
C LYS A 213 20.52 7.81 -17.53
N ASN A 214 20.88 6.60 -17.08
CA ASN A 214 22.25 6.10 -17.10
C ASN A 214 23.27 7.00 -16.35
N SER A 215 22.81 7.89 -15.48
CA SER A 215 23.66 8.84 -14.75
C SER A 215 22.99 9.27 -13.43
N PRO A 216 23.54 8.86 -12.27
CA PRO A 216 23.06 9.36 -10.98
C PRO A 216 23.21 10.89 -10.87
N ARG A 217 24.28 11.45 -11.45
CA ARG A 217 24.55 12.90 -11.41
C ARG A 217 23.44 13.70 -12.09
N GLU A 218 22.98 13.26 -13.26
CA GLU A 218 21.89 13.91 -13.99
C GLU A 218 20.55 13.77 -13.27
N PHE A 219 20.29 12.61 -12.64
CA PHE A 219 19.13 12.45 -11.79
C PHE A 219 19.12 13.47 -10.65
N PHE A 220 20.21 13.55 -9.88
CA PHE A 220 20.30 14.45 -8.73
C PHE A 220 20.33 15.93 -9.13
N SER A 221 21.00 16.31 -10.23
CA SER A 221 21.00 17.70 -10.70
C SER A 221 19.59 18.16 -11.05
N GLU A 222 18.82 17.33 -11.78
CA GLU A 222 17.44 17.65 -12.09
C GLU A 222 16.53 17.73 -10.86
N VAL A 223 16.72 16.83 -9.88
CA VAL A 223 15.97 16.90 -8.61
C VAL A 223 16.29 18.22 -7.91
N VAL A 224 17.56 18.59 -7.81
CA VAL A 224 18.00 19.86 -7.22
C VAL A 224 17.39 21.04 -7.96
N ASP A 225 17.38 21.04 -9.30
CA ASP A 225 16.83 22.13 -10.10
C ASP A 225 15.32 22.23 -9.96
N ARG A 226 14.60 21.11 -9.87
CA ARG A 226 13.16 21.10 -9.56
C ARG A 226 12.87 21.63 -8.16
N VAL A 227 13.63 21.19 -7.16
CA VAL A 227 13.48 21.67 -5.77
C VAL A 227 13.77 23.17 -5.68
N LYS A 228 14.82 23.65 -6.33
CA LYS A 228 15.14 25.08 -6.41
C LYS A 228 14.01 25.89 -7.05
N ARG A 229 13.47 25.44 -8.18
CA ARG A 229 12.31 26.11 -8.83
C ARG A 229 11.12 26.16 -7.88
N ARG A 230 10.78 25.03 -7.24
CA ARG A 230 9.67 24.93 -6.29
C ARG A 230 9.83 25.83 -5.06
N LEU A 231 11.01 25.83 -4.43
CA LEU A 231 11.35 26.74 -3.34
C LEU A 231 11.28 28.20 -3.80
N GLY A 232 11.69 28.50 -5.03
CA GLY A 232 11.53 29.80 -5.66
C GLY A 232 10.07 30.24 -5.74
N HIS A 233 9.15 29.37 -6.20
CA HIS A 233 7.71 29.68 -6.22
C HIS A 233 7.14 29.87 -4.81
N LEU A 234 7.50 29.01 -3.85
CA LEU A 234 7.07 29.15 -2.44
C LEU A 234 7.55 30.46 -1.82
N PHE A 235 8.80 30.84 -2.06
CA PHE A 235 9.38 32.08 -1.55
C PHE A 235 8.72 33.30 -2.21
N LYS A 236 8.49 33.28 -3.53
CA LYS A 236 7.75 34.32 -4.25
C LYS A 236 6.32 34.47 -3.71
N GLY A 237 5.60 33.37 -3.50
CA GLY A 237 4.26 33.37 -2.91
C GLY A 237 4.24 33.94 -1.48
N PHE A 238 5.21 33.56 -0.64
CA PHE A 238 5.39 34.13 0.70
C PHE A 238 5.58 35.65 0.66
N TRP A 239 6.45 36.16 -0.23
CA TRP A 239 6.67 37.60 -0.38
C TRP A 239 5.45 38.34 -0.92
N SER A 240 4.68 37.72 -1.82
CA SER A 240 3.41 38.28 -2.30
C SER A 240 2.39 38.42 -1.16
N ILE A 241 2.24 37.40 -0.31
CA ILE A 241 1.35 37.44 0.86
C ILE A 241 1.83 38.47 1.88
N LEU A 242 3.14 38.51 2.16
CA LEU A 242 3.72 39.48 3.08
C LEU A 242 3.50 40.92 2.60
N ARG A 243 3.65 41.19 1.29
CA ARG A 243 3.35 42.50 0.68
C ARG A 243 1.87 42.89 0.81
N ILE A 244 0.96 41.95 0.60
CA ILE A 244 -0.49 42.17 0.79
C ILE A 244 -0.79 42.50 2.25
N LEU A 245 -0.24 41.74 3.20
CA LEU A 245 -0.40 41.99 4.63
C LEU A 245 0.14 43.37 5.03
N ILE A 246 1.33 43.74 4.55
CA ILE A 246 1.91 45.08 4.79
C ILE A 246 1.01 46.17 4.19
N MET A 247 0.48 46.01 2.97
CA MET A 247 -0.45 46.98 2.37
C MET A 247 -1.76 47.11 3.16
N VAL A 248 -2.33 46.00 3.63
CA VAL A 248 -3.55 45.98 4.45
C VAL A 248 -3.33 46.73 5.77
N PHE A 249 -2.20 46.48 6.45
CA PHE A 249 -1.86 47.13 7.71
C PHE A 249 -1.43 48.60 7.55
N THR A 250 -0.84 48.98 6.41
CA THR A 250 -0.31 50.34 6.22
C THR A 250 -1.32 51.30 5.58
N TYR A 251 -2.20 50.83 4.70
CA TYR A 251 -3.01 51.71 3.84
C TYR A 251 -4.53 51.51 3.94
N GLY A 252 -5.03 50.53 4.70
CA GLY A 252 -6.47 50.37 4.99
C GLY A 252 -7.39 50.23 3.77
N SER A 253 -6.84 50.04 2.56
CA SER A 253 -7.59 50.01 1.31
C SER A 253 -7.07 48.90 0.41
N LEU A 254 -7.98 48.00 0.02
CA LEU A 254 -7.77 46.91 -0.94
C LEU A 254 -7.67 47.47 -2.36
N ARG A 255 -6.52 48.04 -2.74
CA ARG A 255 -6.19 48.22 -4.17
C ARG A 255 -4.95 47.38 -4.47
N PRO A 256 -5.08 46.32 -5.29
CA PRO A 256 -3.91 45.57 -5.72
C PRO A 256 -2.99 46.50 -6.54
N PRO A 257 -1.66 46.41 -6.36
CA PRO A 257 -0.73 47.17 -7.17
C PRO A 257 -0.76 46.64 -8.61
N SER A 258 -0.78 47.55 -9.59
CA SER A 258 -0.58 47.21 -11.00
C SER A 258 0.83 46.64 -11.16
N TYR A 259 0.92 45.36 -11.51
CA TYR A 259 2.18 44.70 -11.83
C TYR A 259 2.68 45.22 -13.17
N ASP A 260 3.88 45.80 -13.19
CA ASP A 260 4.53 46.23 -14.43
C ASP A 260 5.00 44.99 -15.21
N MET A 261 4.51 44.87 -16.44
CA MET A 261 4.72 43.72 -17.33
C MET A 261 6.00 43.85 -18.17
N SER A 262 6.83 44.88 -17.92
CA SER A 262 7.99 45.22 -18.74
C SER A 262 9.14 44.21 -18.72
N ASP A 263 9.17 43.28 -17.76
CA ASP A 263 10.30 42.36 -17.55
C ASP A 263 10.08 40.94 -18.14
N ARG A 264 9.10 40.75 -19.02
CA ARG A 264 9.00 39.51 -19.82
C ARG A 264 9.92 39.60 -21.02
N GLU A 265 11.21 39.39 -20.81
CA GLU A 265 12.06 38.87 -21.87
C GLU A 265 11.52 37.51 -22.30
N LEU A 266 11.28 37.39 -23.60
CA LEU A 266 10.76 36.23 -24.30
C LEU A 266 11.76 35.06 -24.19
N ASP A 267 11.63 34.22 -23.16
CA ASP A 267 12.08 32.84 -23.25
C ASP A 267 11.10 32.10 -24.18
N GLY A 268 11.56 31.80 -25.41
CA GLY A 268 10.81 31.15 -26.47
C GLY A 268 10.50 29.68 -26.24
N SER A 269 10.47 29.19 -25.00
CA SER A 269 9.89 27.90 -24.67
C SER A 269 8.39 28.07 -24.40
N GLN A 270 7.57 27.84 -25.44
CA GLN A 270 6.18 27.45 -25.20
C GLN A 270 6.19 26.11 -24.47
N GLU A 271 6.37 26.13 -23.14
CA GLU A 271 5.89 25.03 -22.31
C GLU A 271 4.36 25.04 -22.45
N GLU A 272 3.84 24.03 -23.14
CA GLU A 272 2.44 23.63 -23.01
C GLU A 272 2.07 23.73 -21.53
N ASP A 273 1.06 24.54 -21.20
CA ASP A 273 0.44 24.61 -19.88
C ASP A 273 -0.19 23.23 -19.59
N GLY A 274 0.68 22.31 -19.20
CA GLY A 274 0.43 20.89 -19.04
C GLY A 274 -0.12 20.62 -17.67
N THR A 275 -1.28 21.22 -17.34
CA THR A 275 -2.11 20.71 -16.24
C THR A 275 -2.50 19.29 -16.61
N ARG A 276 -1.68 18.32 -16.20
CA ARG A 276 -1.97 16.90 -16.35
C ARG A 276 -3.35 16.64 -15.76
N PRO A 277 -4.24 15.91 -16.46
CA PRO A 277 -5.55 15.60 -15.92
C PRO A 277 -5.36 14.88 -14.58
N VAL A 278 -6.18 15.27 -13.59
CA VAL A 278 -6.32 14.59 -12.29
C VAL A 278 -6.33 13.08 -12.55
N PHE A 279 -5.46 12.33 -11.87
CA PHE A 279 -5.33 10.87 -12.04
C PHE A 279 -6.71 10.21 -12.11
N GLN A 280 -7.06 9.61 -13.25
CA GLN A 280 -8.34 8.94 -13.41
C GLN A 280 -8.15 7.43 -13.29
N PRO A 281 -8.86 6.75 -12.38
CA PRO A 281 -8.83 5.30 -12.30
C PRO A 281 -9.35 4.69 -13.61
N TYR A 282 -8.63 3.70 -14.11
CA TYR A 282 -9.07 2.91 -15.26
C TYR A 282 -10.41 2.20 -15.01
N ASN A 283 -10.63 1.68 -13.81
CA ASN A 283 -11.89 1.04 -13.42
C ASN A 283 -12.29 1.42 -12.00
N VAL A 284 -13.21 2.39 -11.89
CA VAL A 284 -13.76 2.88 -10.62
C VAL A 284 -14.43 1.76 -9.82
N ASN A 285 -15.06 0.78 -10.47
CA ASN A 285 -15.73 -0.32 -9.75
C ASN A 285 -14.73 -1.21 -9.01
N TYR A 286 -13.56 -1.44 -9.61
CA TYR A 286 -12.48 -2.20 -8.96
C TYR A 286 -11.87 -1.41 -7.81
N LEU A 287 -11.69 -0.10 -7.98
CA LEU A 287 -11.26 0.78 -6.90
C LEU A 287 -12.24 0.71 -5.72
N VAL A 288 -13.54 0.92 -5.95
CA VAL A 288 -14.55 0.91 -4.89
C VAL A 288 -14.65 -0.46 -4.21
N LEU A 289 -14.73 -1.54 -4.99
CA LEU A 289 -14.82 -2.89 -4.45
C LEU A 289 -13.55 -3.25 -3.65
N GLY A 290 -12.39 -2.92 -4.20
CA GLY A 290 -11.10 -3.11 -3.55
C GLY A 290 -11.01 -2.32 -2.25
N THR A 291 -11.33 -1.03 -2.25
CA THR A 291 -11.34 -0.22 -1.02
C THR A 291 -12.35 -0.72 0.01
N SER A 292 -13.52 -1.19 -0.42
CA SER A 292 -14.54 -1.74 0.49
C SER A 292 -14.06 -3.03 1.16
N LEU A 293 -13.45 -3.93 0.40
CA LEU A 293 -12.86 -5.17 0.94
C LEU A 293 -11.63 -4.88 1.80
N LEU A 294 -10.82 -3.88 1.43
CA LEU A 294 -9.68 -3.43 2.22
C LEU A 294 -10.14 -2.90 3.59
N TRP A 295 -11.17 -2.05 3.60
CA TRP A 295 -11.76 -1.51 4.83
C TRP A 295 -12.38 -2.63 5.69
N PHE A 296 -13.12 -3.55 5.08
CA PHE A 296 -13.67 -4.71 5.79
C PHE A 296 -12.56 -5.57 6.41
N GLY A 297 -11.51 -5.90 5.65
CA GLY A 297 -10.37 -6.65 6.15
C GLY A 297 -9.60 -5.92 7.26
N TRP A 298 -9.56 -4.59 7.22
CA TRP A 298 -8.91 -3.77 8.24
C TRP A 298 -9.53 -3.91 9.64
N ALA A 299 -10.77 -4.41 9.73
CA ALA A 299 -11.39 -4.78 11.00
C ALA A 299 -10.60 -5.88 11.72
N GLY A 300 -10.12 -6.89 10.98
CA GLY A 300 -9.23 -7.92 11.51
C GLY A 300 -7.78 -7.47 11.61
N PHE A 301 -7.35 -6.55 10.74
CA PHE A 301 -6.01 -5.97 10.79
C PHE A 301 -5.79 -5.20 12.09
N ASN A 302 -6.62 -4.20 12.40
CA ASN A 302 -6.45 -3.44 13.65
C ASN A 302 -7.13 -4.15 14.82
N GLY A 303 -8.37 -4.61 14.69
CA GLY A 303 -9.07 -5.26 15.81
C GLY A 303 -8.40 -6.56 16.26
N GLY A 304 -7.81 -7.31 15.34
CA GLY A 304 -7.08 -8.54 15.64
C GLY A 304 -5.76 -8.31 16.37
N SER A 305 -5.14 -7.13 16.28
CA SER A 305 -3.88 -6.82 16.95
C SER A 305 -4.02 -6.69 18.47
N ALA A 306 -5.24 -6.72 19.00
CA ALA A 306 -5.48 -6.94 20.43
C ALA A 306 -5.21 -8.41 20.85
N LEU A 307 -5.07 -9.34 19.89
CA LEU A 307 -4.84 -10.78 20.04
C LEU A 307 -5.89 -11.53 20.89
N SER A 308 -6.98 -10.88 21.26
CA SER A 308 -8.04 -11.44 22.11
C SER A 308 -9.39 -10.74 21.87
N ALA A 309 -10.48 -11.43 22.20
CA ALA A 309 -11.86 -10.99 22.04
C ALA A 309 -12.28 -10.09 23.22
N ASN A 310 -11.77 -8.87 23.25
CA ASN A 310 -11.92 -7.96 24.39
C ASN A 310 -12.39 -6.54 23.99
N MET A 311 -12.54 -5.64 24.96
CA MET A 311 -12.96 -4.25 24.70
C MET A 311 -11.91 -3.40 23.99
N ARG A 312 -10.61 -3.74 24.09
CA ARG A 312 -9.54 -3.08 23.32
C ARG A 312 -9.67 -3.42 21.83
N ALA A 313 -10.01 -4.66 21.47
CA ALA A 313 -10.31 -5.07 20.09
C ALA A 313 -11.51 -4.32 19.51
N VAL A 314 -12.59 -4.19 20.29
CA VAL A 314 -13.79 -3.43 19.91
C VAL A 314 -13.45 -1.95 19.72
N SER A 315 -12.69 -1.36 20.63
CA SER A 315 -12.23 0.03 20.53
C SER A 315 -11.36 0.25 19.30
N ALA A 316 -10.42 -0.65 19.03
CA ALA A 316 -9.55 -0.57 17.86
C ALA A 316 -10.34 -0.65 16.55
N TRP A 317 -11.32 -1.55 16.45
CA TRP A 317 -12.18 -1.62 15.27
C TRP A 317 -13.03 -0.35 15.10
N ALA A 318 -13.59 0.18 16.19
CA ALA A 318 -14.36 1.43 16.15
C ALA A 318 -13.49 2.62 15.70
N ALA A 319 -12.31 2.79 16.27
CA ALA A 319 -11.35 3.81 15.86
C ALA A 319 -10.98 3.66 14.38
N THR A 320 -10.77 2.44 13.91
CA THR A 320 -10.48 2.13 12.50
C THR A 320 -11.61 2.61 11.59
N HIS A 321 -12.86 2.31 11.94
CA HIS A 321 -14.02 2.72 11.15
C HIS A 321 -14.18 4.24 11.11
N PHE A 322 -14.07 4.93 12.25
CA PHE A 322 -14.24 6.38 12.29
C PHE A 322 -13.11 7.16 11.62
N ALA A 323 -11.86 6.68 11.71
CA ALA A 323 -10.74 7.27 10.98
C ALA A 323 -10.91 7.15 9.46
N ALA A 324 -11.37 5.99 8.97
CA ALA A 324 -11.66 5.78 7.55
C ALA A 324 -12.81 6.67 7.05
N CYS A 325 -13.90 6.78 7.83
CA CYS A 325 -15.01 7.69 7.53
C CYS A 325 -14.54 9.16 7.45
N ALA A 326 -13.78 9.61 8.44
CA ALA A 326 -13.27 10.98 8.51
C ALA A 326 -12.27 11.28 7.38
N GLY A 327 -11.37 10.33 7.10
CA GLY A 327 -10.42 10.43 6.00
C GLY A 327 -11.12 10.47 4.64
N GLY A 328 -12.10 9.60 4.41
CA GLY A 328 -12.87 9.58 3.16
C GLY A 328 -13.68 10.87 2.94
N ALA A 329 -14.36 11.36 3.99
CA ALA A 329 -15.07 12.63 3.93
C ALA A 329 -14.13 13.82 3.66
N THR A 330 -12.96 13.83 4.29
CA THR A 330 -11.93 14.86 4.08
C THR A 330 -11.34 14.79 2.68
N GLY A 331 -11.10 13.57 2.17
CA GLY A 331 -10.66 13.34 0.79
C GLY A 331 -11.68 13.87 -0.21
N MET A 332 -12.97 13.55 -0.05
CA MET A 332 -14.04 14.14 -0.87
C MET A 332 -14.03 15.68 -0.82
N ALA A 333 -13.81 16.23 0.37
CA ALA A 333 -13.76 17.68 0.56
C ALA A 333 -12.48 18.34 0.01
N TRP A 334 -11.46 17.56 -0.33
CA TRP A 334 -10.16 18.04 -0.80
C TRP A 334 -10.28 18.98 -2.00
N ILE A 335 -11.20 18.71 -2.94
CA ILE A 335 -11.41 19.55 -4.14
C ILE A 335 -11.76 20.99 -3.73
N TRP A 336 -12.56 21.16 -2.67
CA TRP A 336 -12.93 22.49 -2.16
C TRP A 336 -11.79 23.11 -1.34
N ILE A 337 -11.10 22.32 -0.52
CA ILE A 337 -9.93 22.77 0.26
C ILE A 337 -8.83 23.30 -0.68
N TRP A 338 -8.53 22.55 -1.74
CA TRP A 338 -7.50 22.90 -2.71
C TRP A 338 -7.79 24.21 -3.43
N LYS A 339 -9.05 24.45 -3.80
CA LYS A 339 -9.48 25.71 -4.44
C LYS A 339 -9.49 26.91 -3.49
N ALA A 340 -9.64 26.67 -2.19
CA ALA A 340 -9.60 27.74 -1.18
C ALA A 340 -8.17 28.20 -0.87
N LEU A 341 -7.15 27.40 -1.22
CA LEU A 341 -5.75 27.80 -1.09
C LEU A 341 -5.40 28.82 -2.19
N PRO A 342 -4.75 29.95 -1.85
CA PRO A 342 -4.32 30.93 -2.84
C PRO A 342 -3.35 30.26 -3.83
N ASP A 343 -3.70 30.29 -5.11
CA ASP A 343 -2.79 29.87 -6.17
C ASP A 343 -1.71 30.96 -6.34
N PRO A 344 -0.43 30.66 -6.04
CA PRO A 344 0.65 31.64 -6.16
C PRO A 344 0.87 32.11 -7.60
N ASP A 345 0.39 31.37 -8.60
CA ASP A 345 0.57 31.68 -10.02
C ASP A 345 -0.69 32.33 -10.65
N ASN A 346 -1.82 32.38 -9.94
CA ASN A 346 -3.11 32.85 -10.48
C ASN A 346 -3.63 34.12 -9.80
N THR A 347 -2.74 35.10 -9.60
CA THR A 347 -3.12 36.44 -9.10
C THR A 347 -3.69 37.37 -10.18
N THR A 348 -3.96 36.91 -11.41
CA THR A 348 -4.31 37.81 -12.54
C THR A 348 -5.45 37.40 -13.48
N ASN A 349 -6.28 36.40 -13.19
CA ASN A 349 -7.40 36.05 -14.09
C ASN A 349 -8.78 36.49 -13.60
N SER A 350 -8.92 37.79 -13.31
CA SER A 350 -10.22 38.48 -13.22
C SER A 350 -10.41 39.55 -14.30
N GLN A 351 -9.75 39.42 -15.45
CA GLN A 351 -10.13 40.15 -16.65
C GLN A 351 -10.63 39.15 -17.69
N ALA A 352 -11.93 39.25 -17.98
CA ALA A 352 -12.49 38.71 -19.19
C ALA A 352 -11.62 39.18 -20.37
N SER A 353 -10.99 38.24 -21.07
CA SER A 353 -10.42 38.50 -22.38
C SER A 353 -11.58 38.83 -23.32
N ILE A 354 -11.75 40.11 -23.60
CA ILE A 354 -12.56 40.55 -24.74
C ILE A 354 -11.70 40.28 -25.97
N ASP A 355 -11.92 39.14 -26.60
CA ASP A 355 -11.41 38.89 -27.94
C ASP A 355 -12.14 39.81 -28.94
N GLN A 356 -11.42 40.31 -29.95
CA GLN A 356 -11.90 41.28 -30.94
C GLN A 356 -12.96 40.74 -31.93
N ALA A 357 -13.61 39.63 -31.63
CA ALA A 357 -14.77 39.14 -32.35
C ALA A 357 -15.92 39.11 -31.34
N GLY A 358 -16.94 39.95 -31.55
CA GLY A 358 -18.08 40.13 -30.64
C GLY A 358 -19.01 38.93 -30.52
N GLU A 359 -18.48 37.75 -30.21
CA GLU A 359 -19.22 36.58 -29.77
C GLU A 359 -19.02 36.44 -28.26
N GLU A 360 -20.08 36.71 -27.49
CA GLU A 360 -20.15 36.29 -26.10
C GLU A 360 -20.14 34.77 -26.05
N HIS A 361 -18.96 34.17 -25.94
CA HIS A 361 -18.86 32.80 -25.46
C HIS A 361 -19.28 32.83 -24.00
N HIS A 362 -20.56 32.58 -23.75
CA HIS A 362 -21.01 32.07 -22.46
C HIS A 362 -20.19 30.82 -22.19
N SER A 363 -19.13 30.95 -21.39
CA SER A 363 -18.50 29.80 -20.77
C SER A 363 -19.63 29.06 -20.07
N GLU A 364 -19.93 27.85 -20.55
CA GLU A 364 -20.87 26.97 -19.86
C GLU A 364 -20.52 27.01 -18.37
N PRO A 365 -21.50 27.13 -17.46
CA PRO A 365 -21.21 27.14 -16.04
C PRO A 365 -20.40 25.89 -15.76
N ARG A 366 -19.11 26.06 -15.40
CA ARG A 366 -18.15 24.97 -15.17
C ARG A 366 -18.87 23.90 -14.39
N GLN A 367 -19.19 22.82 -15.08
CA GLN A 367 -20.00 21.72 -14.58
C GLN A 367 -19.45 21.37 -13.20
N PHE A 368 -20.24 21.66 -12.16
CA PHE A 368 -19.94 21.52 -10.74
C PHE A 368 -18.86 20.44 -10.49
N GLU A 369 -17.79 20.72 -9.73
CA GLU A 369 -17.83 20.50 -8.29
C GLU A 369 -18.24 19.06 -7.87
N ASN A 370 -18.08 18.07 -8.75
CA ASN A 370 -18.60 16.74 -8.50
C ASN A 370 -17.71 15.97 -7.50
N LEU A 371 -18.35 15.51 -6.43
CA LEU A 371 -17.79 14.58 -5.45
C LEU A 371 -17.09 13.41 -6.15
N SER A 372 -15.80 13.26 -5.90
CA SER A 372 -15.01 12.18 -6.49
C SER A 372 -14.95 10.98 -5.56
N VAL A 373 -15.44 9.84 -6.05
CA VAL A 373 -15.30 8.55 -5.38
C VAL A 373 -13.83 8.16 -5.23
N TYR A 374 -12.97 8.55 -6.18
CA TYR A 374 -11.53 8.33 -6.05
C TYR A 374 -10.97 9.03 -4.81
N PHE A 375 -11.26 10.32 -4.63
CA PHE A 375 -10.77 11.05 -3.45
C PHE A 375 -11.39 10.54 -2.14
N PHE A 376 -12.63 10.03 -2.17
CA PHE A 376 -13.20 9.31 -1.02
C PHE A 376 -12.37 8.07 -0.68
N CYS A 377 -12.16 7.18 -1.65
CA CYS A 377 -11.43 5.93 -1.45
C CYS A 377 -10.00 6.19 -0.98
N ASP A 378 -9.33 7.15 -1.59
CA ASP A 378 -7.97 7.53 -1.25
C ASP A 378 -7.86 8.14 0.16
N GLY A 379 -8.76 9.06 0.51
CA GLY A 379 -8.85 9.63 1.85
C GLY A 379 -9.19 8.58 2.92
N ALA A 380 -10.08 7.64 2.60
CA ALA A 380 -10.43 6.54 3.51
C ALA A 380 -9.22 5.65 3.79
N ILE A 381 -8.44 5.30 2.75
CA ILE A 381 -7.20 4.54 2.90
C ILE A 381 -6.17 5.33 3.72
N ALA A 382 -6.01 6.64 3.49
CA ALA A 382 -5.12 7.48 4.29
C ALA A 382 -5.51 7.48 5.78
N GLY A 383 -6.81 7.56 6.09
CA GLY A 383 -7.32 7.46 7.46
C GLY A 383 -7.07 6.09 8.10
N LEU A 384 -7.30 5.00 7.34
CA LEU A 384 -7.00 3.63 7.76
C LEU A 384 -5.51 3.43 8.07
N VAL A 385 -4.62 3.92 7.19
CA VAL A 385 -3.17 3.85 7.39
C VAL A 385 -2.74 4.61 8.64
N ALA A 386 -3.25 5.83 8.85
CA ALA A 386 -2.81 6.66 9.95
C ALA A 386 -3.27 6.13 11.32
N ILE A 387 -4.46 5.53 11.41
CA ILE A 387 -4.94 4.97 12.68
C ILE A 387 -4.31 3.62 13.02
N THR A 388 -3.72 2.90 12.05
CA THR A 388 -3.04 1.60 12.24
C THR A 388 -2.12 1.54 13.46
N PRO A 389 -1.11 2.43 13.63
CA PRO A 389 -0.24 2.37 14.81
C PRO A 389 -0.94 2.72 16.12
N ALA A 390 -2.15 3.27 16.09
CA ALA A 390 -2.81 3.91 17.23
C ALA A 390 -4.11 3.23 17.68
N ALA A 391 -4.72 2.37 16.86
CA ALA A 391 -6.12 1.97 16.99
C ALA A 391 -6.47 1.40 18.39
N GLY A 392 -5.60 0.60 18.98
CA GLY A 392 -5.76 0.06 20.35
C GLY A 392 -5.07 0.86 21.45
N TYR A 393 -4.62 2.08 21.16
CA TYR A 393 -3.90 2.97 22.10
C TYR A 393 -4.60 4.31 22.33
N VAL A 394 -5.52 4.74 21.46
CA VAL A 394 -6.10 6.10 21.50
C VAL A 394 -7.63 6.09 21.67
N PRO A 395 -8.21 7.10 22.35
CA PRO A 395 -9.66 7.19 22.50
C PRO A 395 -10.36 7.29 21.14
N ILE A 396 -11.53 6.66 21.01
CA ILE A 396 -12.26 6.57 19.73
C ILE A 396 -12.50 7.94 19.07
N TRP A 397 -12.77 8.98 19.85
CA TRP A 397 -13.04 10.32 19.30
C TRP A 397 -11.82 10.93 18.61
N THR A 398 -10.59 10.58 19.01
CA THR A 398 -9.38 11.09 18.35
C THR A 398 -9.22 10.48 16.96
N ALA A 399 -9.81 9.33 16.68
CA ALA A 399 -9.71 8.68 15.37
C ALA A 399 -10.19 9.57 14.20
N VAL A 400 -11.15 10.46 14.46
CA VAL A 400 -11.58 11.48 13.47
C VAL A 400 -10.42 12.41 13.11
N ILE A 401 -9.61 12.82 14.10
CA ILE A 401 -8.43 13.67 13.87
C ILE A 401 -7.41 12.93 13.00
N PHE A 402 -7.15 11.65 13.27
CA PHE A 402 -6.26 10.83 12.44
C PHE A 402 -6.72 10.83 10.98
N GLY A 403 -8.00 10.57 10.73
CA GLY A 403 -8.58 10.58 9.38
C GLY A 403 -8.41 11.94 8.67
N VAL A 404 -8.80 13.04 9.33
CA VAL A 404 -8.72 14.39 8.75
C VAL A 404 -7.27 14.80 8.46
N VAL A 405 -6.39 14.68 9.46
CA VAL A 405 -4.99 15.10 9.35
C VAL A 405 -4.27 14.27 8.31
N ALA A 406 -4.50 12.95 8.28
CA ALA A 406 -3.87 12.07 7.30
C ALA A 406 -4.33 12.39 5.87
N ALA A 407 -5.63 12.54 5.63
CA ALA A 407 -6.13 12.87 4.29
C ALA A 407 -5.55 14.20 3.77
N ILE A 408 -5.45 15.23 4.62
CA ILE A 408 -4.83 16.50 4.24
C ILE A 408 -3.33 16.32 3.97
N ALA A 409 -2.60 15.72 4.90
CA ALA A 409 -1.15 15.56 4.82
C ALA A 409 -0.73 14.71 3.62
N VAL A 410 -1.44 13.60 3.36
CA VAL A 410 -1.18 12.72 2.22
C VAL A 410 -1.42 13.45 0.90
N ASN A 411 -2.52 14.20 0.76
CA ASN A 411 -2.78 14.95 -0.47
C ASN A 411 -1.76 16.08 -0.71
N LEU A 412 -1.30 16.76 0.35
CA LEU A 412 -0.20 17.70 0.24
C LEU A 412 1.10 17.01 -0.17
N LEU A 413 1.41 15.87 0.44
CA LEU A 413 2.62 15.11 0.14
C LEU A 413 2.61 14.58 -1.30
N LYS A 414 1.45 14.12 -1.80
CA LYS A 414 1.28 13.71 -3.21
C LYS A 414 1.73 14.80 -4.18
N LYS A 415 1.25 16.03 -3.98
CA LYS A 415 1.62 17.21 -4.79
C LYS A 415 3.13 17.43 -4.83
N GLU A 416 3.81 17.26 -3.70
CA GLU A 416 5.26 17.43 -3.64
C GLU A 416 6.00 16.23 -4.24
N THR A 417 5.55 14.99 -3.97
CA THR A 417 6.16 13.77 -4.51
C THR A 417 6.04 13.65 -6.03
N GLU A 418 5.01 14.25 -6.65
CA GLU A 418 4.92 14.33 -8.12
C GLU A 418 6.12 15.08 -8.75
N VAL A 419 6.75 15.98 -8.00
CA VAL A 419 7.90 16.76 -8.45
C VAL A 419 9.19 15.93 -8.47
N PHE A 420 9.40 15.03 -7.50
CA PHE A 420 10.69 14.32 -7.35
C PHE A 420 10.60 12.78 -7.41
N LEU A 421 9.44 12.19 -7.16
CA LEU A 421 9.12 10.76 -7.22
C LEU A 421 8.07 10.47 -8.32
N ARG A 422 8.25 11.03 -9.52
CA ARG A 422 7.35 10.84 -10.68
C ARG A 422 7.11 9.37 -11.06
N ASN A 423 7.94 8.47 -10.56
CA ASN A 423 7.93 7.04 -10.84
C ASN A 423 7.19 6.19 -9.79
N ASP A 424 6.42 6.80 -8.88
CA ASP A 424 5.42 6.13 -8.03
C ASP A 424 3.99 6.43 -8.55
N PRO A 425 3.49 5.70 -9.56
CA PRO A 425 2.24 6.05 -10.25
C PRO A 425 0.98 5.89 -9.38
N LEU A 426 1.05 5.05 -8.34
CA LEU A 426 -0.05 4.85 -7.40
C LEU A 426 0.08 5.71 -6.14
N GLN A 427 1.14 6.52 -6.03
CA GLN A 427 1.39 7.39 -4.89
C GLN A 427 1.45 6.62 -3.56
N ILE A 428 1.94 5.37 -3.61
CA ILE A 428 2.03 4.46 -2.46
C ILE A 428 2.91 5.04 -1.36
N PHE A 429 4.02 5.70 -1.72
CA PHE A 429 4.88 6.37 -0.76
C PHE A 429 4.12 7.41 0.04
N ALA A 430 3.35 8.28 -0.64
CA ALA A 430 2.64 9.35 0.03
C ALA A 430 1.54 8.81 0.96
N VAL A 431 0.74 7.86 0.48
CA VAL A 431 -0.36 7.26 1.27
C VAL A 431 0.19 6.46 2.44
N HIS A 432 1.13 5.55 2.21
CA HIS A 432 1.55 4.59 3.23
C HIS A 432 2.70 5.12 4.11
N ALA A 433 3.78 5.66 3.54
CA ALA A 433 4.86 6.20 4.35
C ALA A 433 4.51 7.56 4.95
N GLY A 434 3.86 8.44 4.18
CA GLY A 434 3.36 9.72 4.69
C GLY A 434 2.25 9.53 5.73
N GLY A 435 1.22 8.75 5.40
CA GLY A 435 0.12 8.44 6.32
C GLY A 435 0.59 7.69 7.57
N GLY A 436 1.51 6.73 7.41
CA GLY A 436 2.09 5.99 8.54
C GLY A 436 2.89 6.89 9.48
N LEU A 437 3.68 7.83 8.95
CA LEU A 437 4.41 8.80 9.76
C LEU A 437 3.47 9.74 10.54
N VAL A 438 2.40 10.22 9.89
CA VAL A 438 1.34 10.99 10.56
C VAL A 438 0.74 10.16 11.69
N GLY A 439 0.40 8.90 11.42
CA GLY A 439 -0.10 7.97 12.42
C GLY A 439 0.82 7.82 13.63
N MET A 440 2.10 7.53 13.39
CA MET A 440 3.11 7.36 14.45
C MET A 440 3.22 8.59 15.35
N ILE A 441 3.26 9.80 14.76
CA ILE A 441 3.30 11.06 15.50
C ILE A 441 2.05 11.23 16.36
N LEU A 442 0.87 11.05 15.76
CA LEU A 442 -0.41 11.21 16.46
C LEU A 442 -0.61 10.15 17.56
N THR A 443 -0.11 8.91 17.39
CA THR A 443 -0.08 7.89 18.45
C THR A 443 0.66 8.40 19.68
N GLY A 444 1.83 9.01 19.50
CA GLY A 444 2.61 9.56 20.62
C GLY A 444 1.91 10.71 21.33
N ILE A 445 1.06 11.47 20.63
CA ILE A 445 0.30 12.60 21.18
C ILE A 445 -0.94 12.13 21.95
N PHE A 446 -1.69 11.19 21.38
CA PHE A 446 -3.04 10.81 21.84
C PHE A 446 -3.10 9.48 22.60
N ALA A 447 -1.97 8.79 22.82
CA ALA A 447 -1.94 7.56 23.61
C ALA A 447 -2.58 7.76 24.99
N ASP A 448 -3.55 6.91 25.31
CA ASP A 448 -4.41 7.04 26.48
C ASP A 448 -4.39 5.75 27.32
N PRO A 449 -3.87 5.78 28.57
CA PRO A 449 -3.77 4.60 29.41
C PRO A 449 -5.10 3.87 29.64
N VAL A 450 -6.23 4.57 29.64
CA VAL A 450 -7.56 3.95 29.82
C VAL A 450 -7.89 3.07 28.63
N THR A 451 -7.68 3.57 27.41
CA THR A 451 -7.90 2.80 26.18
C THR A 451 -6.98 1.59 26.09
N ILE A 452 -5.70 1.76 26.47
CA ILE A 452 -4.72 0.66 26.49
C ILE A 452 -5.16 -0.45 27.45
N GLY A 453 -5.64 -0.08 28.63
CA GLY A 453 -6.09 -1.01 29.67
C GLY A 453 -7.48 -1.60 29.47
N LEU A 454 -8.15 -1.40 28.32
CA LEU A 454 -9.48 -1.97 28.05
C LEU A 454 -9.49 -3.50 27.99
N ASP A 455 -8.33 -4.13 27.84
CA ASP A 455 -8.15 -5.58 27.92
C ASP A 455 -7.94 -6.08 29.37
N GLY A 456 -7.90 -5.16 30.34
CA GLY A 456 -7.77 -5.46 31.77
C GLY A 456 -6.35 -5.77 32.24
N HIS A 457 -5.35 -5.75 31.36
CA HIS A 457 -3.98 -6.14 31.74
C HIS A 457 -2.86 -5.32 31.08
N SER A 458 -3.07 -4.78 29.88
CA SER A 458 -2.07 -3.96 29.21
C SER A 458 -1.95 -2.60 29.86
N THR A 459 -0.73 -2.06 29.87
CA THR A 459 -0.44 -0.74 30.43
C THR A 459 0.35 0.09 29.42
N ILE A 460 0.25 1.41 29.54
CA ILE A 460 1.02 2.31 28.69
C ILE A 460 2.52 2.02 28.89
N PRO A 461 3.29 1.79 27.80
CA PRO A 461 4.73 1.58 27.92
C PRO A 461 5.39 2.82 28.54
N ASN A 462 6.28 2.59 29.51
CA ASN A 462 7.05 3.64 30.20
C ASN A 462 6.13 4.79 30.67
N PRO A 463 5.26 4.55 31.67
CA PRO A 463 4.26 5.52 32.12
C PRO A 463 4.86 6.85 32.59
N GLU A 464 6.12 6.83 33.03
CA GLU A 464 6.90 8.00 33.44
C GLU A 464 7.33 8.90 32.27
N TYR A 465 7.18 8.46 31.02
CA TYR A 465 7.54 9.27 29.85
C TYR A 465 6.55 10.42 29.64
N SER A 466 7.09 11.62 29.39
CA SER A 466 6.30 12.75 28.90
C SER A 466 5.78 12.48 27.48
N THR A 467 4.71 13.17 27.10
CA THR A 467 4.17 13.13 25.72
C THR A 467 5.25 13.46 24.68
N SER A 468 6.08 14.47 24.94
CA SER A 468 7.19 14.83 24.03
C SER A 468 8.20 13.70 23.84
N ARG A 469 8.50 12.96 24.91
CA ARG A 469 9.42 11.81 24.86
C ARG A 469 8.80 10.65 24.09
N ARG A 470 7.50 10.37 24.28
CA ARG A 470 6.77 9.37 23.50
C ARG A 470 6.79 9.71 22.01
N VAL A 471 6.40 10.93 21.64
CA VAL A 471 6.46 11.40 20.25
C VAL A 471 7.88 11.28 19.68
N GLY A 472 8.91 11.59 20.46
CA GLY A 472 10.31 11.41 20.06
C GLY A 472 10.65 9.96 19.68
N TYR A 473 10.23 8.98 20.47
CA TYR A 473 10.45 7.57 20.15
C TYR A 473 9.61 7.09 18.96
N GLN A 474 8.37 7.56 18.81
CA GLN A 474 7.56 7.26 17.63
C GLN A 474 8.20 7.75 16.34
N ILE A 475 8.73 8.99 16.35
CA ILE A 475 9.44 9.56 15.21
C ILE A 475 10.74 8.79 14.96
N LEU A 476 11.47 8.43 16.01
CA LEU A 476 12.71 7.65 15.87
C LEU A 476 12.45 6.30 15.18
N ASP A 477 11.40 5.57 15.60
CA ASP A 477 11.00 4.30 14.98
C ASP A 477 10.58 4.49 13.52
N ALA A 478 9.68 5.43 13.26
CA ALA A 478 9.20 5.76 11.92
C ALA A 478 10.35 6.13 10.96
N VAL A 479 11.24 7.04 11.37
CA VAL A 479 12.37 7.50 10.55
C VAL A 479 13.42 6.40 10.38
N SER A 480 13.66 5.58 11.41
CA SER A 480 14.59 4.44 11.32
C SER A 480 14.08 3.40 10.33
N GLY A 481 12.80 3.02 10.42
CA GLY A 481 12.17 2.11 9.46
C GLY A 481 12.17 2.64 8.03
N MET A 482 11.85 3.93 7.87
CA MET A 482 11.89 4.63 6.57
C MET A 482 13.30 4.62 5.95
N ALA A 483 14.30 5.09 6.71
CA ALA A 483 15.67 5.21 6.23
C ALA A 483 16.30 3.84 5.94
N TYR A 484 16.06 2.86 6.81
CA TYR A 484 16.55 1.49 6.62
C TYR A 484 15.93 0.83 5.39
N SER A 485 14.60 0.86 5.29
CA SER A 485 13.86 0.31 4.15
C SER A 485 14.29 0.93 2.83
N PHE A 486 14.40 2.26 2.77
CA PHE A 486 14.85 2.96 1.57
C PHE A 486 16.27 2.53 1.16
N THR A 487 17.20 2.55 2.12
CA THR A 487 18.62 2.27 1.87
C THR A 487 18.84 0.81 1.47
N MET A 488 18.29 -0.12 2.24
CA MET A 488 18.45 -1.56 1.98
C MET A 488 17.75 -1.97 0.69
N THR A 489 16.64 -1.33 0.32
CA THR A 489 16.00 -1.57 -0.98
C THR A 489 16.96 -1.25 -2.12
N LEU A 490 17.64 -0.10 -2.07
CA LEU A 490 18.66 0.25 -3.06
C LEU A 490 19.82 -0.75 -3.07
N VAL A 491 20.31 -1.16 -1.89
CA VAL A 491 21.38 -2.18 -1.77
C VAL A 491 20.98 -3.48 -2.47
N ILE A 492 19.77 -3.99 -2.19
CA ILE A 492 19.27 -5.23 -2.81
C ILE A 492 19.15 -5.07 -4.33
N LEU A 493 18.56 -3.97 -4.81
CA LEU A 493 18.38 -3.74 -6.24
C LEU A 493 19.71 -3.65 -6.99
N TYR A 494 20.70 -2.93 -6.44
CA TYR A 494 22.04 -2.86 -7.03
C TYR A 494 22.80 -4.19 -6.95
N ALA A 495 22.65 -4.95 -5.86
CA ALA A 495 23.23 -6.29 -5.74
C ALA A 495 22.63 -7.25 -6.79
N MET A 496 21.31 -7.23 -6.97
CA MET A 496 20.64 -8.00 -8.02
C MET A 496 21.09 -7.60 -9.42
N LYS A 497 21.28 -6.30 -9.68
CA LYS A 497 21.84 -5.79 -10.94
C LYS A 497 23.26 -6.31 -11.17
N LEU A 498 24.11 -6.30 -10.14
CA LEU A 498 25.48 -6.83 -10.22
C LEU A 498 25.48 -8.32 -10.57
N VAL A 499 24.66 -9.12 -9.90
CA VAL A 499 24.51 -10.56 -10.21
C VAL A 499 24.01 -10.76 -11.64
N ALA A 500 23.00 -10.01 -12.08
CA ALA A 500 22.53 -10.07 -13.45
C ALA A 500 23.63 -9.72 -14.46
N TYR A 501 24.45 -8.69 -14.19
CA TYR A 501 25.60 -8.34 -15.03
C TYR A 501 26.65 -9.44 -15.10
N MET A 502 26.88 -10.18 -13.99
CA MET A 502 27.86 -11.25 -13.94
C MET A 502 27.42 -12.55 -14.63
N PHE A 503 26.12 -12.85 -14.66
CA PHE A 503 25.61 -14.17 -15.06
C PHE A 503 24.58 -14.16 -16.20
N MET A 504 23.98 -13.03 -16.56
CA MET A 504 22.98 -12.94 -17.63
C MET A 504 23.60 -12.31 -18.88
N SER A 505 23.45 -12.97 -20.02
CA SER A 505 23.96 -12.49 -21.31
C SER A 505 23.20 -11.27 -21.85
N THR A 506 22.02 -10.95 -21.31
CA THR A 506 21.22 -9.78 -21.70
C THR A 506 21.37 -8.67 -20.66
N PRO A 507 21.93 -7.50 -21.03
CA PRO A 507 22.03 -6.35 -20.15
C PRO A 507 20.65 -5.88 -19.66
N TRP A 508 20.58 -5.36 -18.43
CA TRP A 508 19.34 -4.82 -17.82
C TRP A 508 18.63 -3.79 -18.72
N LYS A 509 19.38 -3.02 -19.51
CA LYS A 509 18.86 -2.06 -20.51
C LYS A 509 18.11 -2.70 -21.67
N GLN A 510 18.62 -3.79 -22.26
CA GLN A 510 17.93 -4.46 -23.38
C GLN A 510 16.63 -5.11 -22.94
N ALA A 511 16.54 -5.55 -21.68
CA ALA A 511 15.28 -6.00 -21.10
C ALA A 511 14.26 -4.87 -20.95
N ALA A 512 14.71 -3.64 -20.67
CA ALA A 512 13.86 -2.45 -20.56
C ALA A 512 13.46 -1.89 -21.94
N GLU A 513 14.36 -1.91 -22.93
CA GLU A 513 14.04 -1.52 -24.32
C GLU A 513 13.01 -2.46 -24.97
N TYR A 514 13.09 -3.77 -24.72
CA TYR A 514 12.05 -4.72 -25.14
C TYR A 514 10.69 -4.43 -24.47
N ASP A 515 10.72 -3.95 -23.22
CA ASP A 515 9.51 -3.56 -22.50
C ASP A 515 8.95 -2.24 -23.08
N ASP A 516 9.79 -1.25 -23.41
CA ASP A 516 9.36 -0.01 -24.06
C ASP A 516 8.78 -0.26 -25.47
N GLU A 517 9.32 -1.23 -26.22
CA GLU A 517 8.79 -1.64 -27.52
C GLU A 517 7.43 -2.37 -27.38
N PHE A 518 7.29 -3.23 -26.38
CA PHE A 518 6.00 -3.83 -26.02
C PHE A 518 4.98 -2.78 -25.58
N GLN A 519 5.39 -1.80 -24.77
CA GLN A 519 4.56 -0.67 -24.34
C GLN A 519 4.14 0.21 -25.51
N ALA A 520 5.07 0.56 -26.39
CA ALA A 520 4.80 1.33 -27.60
C ALA A 520 3.79 0.59 -28.50
N THR A 521 3.92 -0.73 -28.61
CA THR A 521 2.98 -1.58 -29.37
C THR A 521 1.58 -1.58 -28.75
N MET A 522 1.48 -1.64 -27.42
CA MET A 522 0.20 -1.58 -26.70
C MET A 522 -0.44 -0.19 -26.74
N ASP A 523 0.35 0.87 -26.60
CA ASP A 523 -0.10 2.26 -26.74
C ASP A 523 -0.55 2.56 -28.17
N GLN A 524 0.11 1.98 -29.16
CA GLN A 524 -0.31 2.07 -30.56
C GLN A 524 -1.65 1.35 -30.76
N GLN A 525 -1.83 0.14 -30.20
CA GLN A 525 -3.12 -0.56 -30.22
C GLN A 525 -4.23 0.21 -29.49
N TRP A 526 -3.91 0.89 -28.39
CA TRP A 526 -4.84 1.76 -27.66
C TRP A 526 -5.23 2.98 -28.48
N ARG A 527 -4.27 3.67 -29.10
CA ARG A 527 -4.51 4.82 -29.99
C ARG A 527 -5.40 4.44 -31.19
N HIS A 528 -5.27 3.21 -31.69
CA HIS A 528 -6.18 2.70 -32.73
C HIS A 528 -7.64 2.52 -32.25
N GLN A 529 -7.89 2.45 -30.95
CA GLN A 529 -9.22 2.42 -30.36
C GLN A 529 -9.81 3.82 -30.12
N LEU A 530 -9.05 4.89 -30.37
CA LEU A 530 -9.51 6.28 -30.25
C LEU A 530 -9.93 6.85 -31.62
N ASP A 531 -10.86 7.81 -31.62
CA ASP A 531 -11.20 8.61 -32.80
C ASP A 531 -10.17 9.74 -33.02
N ALA A 532 -10.33 10.50 -34.11
CA ALA A 532 -9.43 11.61 -34.45
C ALA A 532 -9.44 12.77 -33.42
N GLN A 533 -10.39 12.74 -32.48
CA GLN A 533 -10.56 13.71 -31.40
C GLN A 533 -10.14 13.12 -30.04
N GLY A 534 -9.51 11.94 -30.01
CA GLY A 534 -9.00 11.30 -28.80
C GLY A 534 -10.07 10.62 -27.92
N ARG A 535 -11.29 10.43 -28.43
CA ARG A 535 -12.37 9.77 -27.69
C ARG A 535 -12.37 8.27 -27.96
N PRO A 536 -12.76 7.43 -26.98
CA PRO A 536 -12.96 6.00 -27.21
C PRO A 536 -13.96 5.79 -28.35
N ARG A 537 -13.57 5.05 -29.40
CA ARG A 537 -14.53 4.60 -30.43
C ARG A 537 -15.59 3.79 -29.72
N ALA A 538 -16.84 4.26 -29.73
CA ALA A 538 -17.96 3.50 -29.19
C ALA A 538 -17.91 2.07 -29.75
N PRO A 539 -18.08 1.02 -28.93
CA PRO A 539 -18.16 -0.33 -29.46
C PRO A 539 -19.26 -0.30 -30.51
N ALA A 540 -18.90 -0.61 -31.76
CA ALA A 540 -19.91 -0.82 -32.77
C ALA A 540 -20.78 -1.94 -32.24
N PHE A 541 -21.97 -1.59 -31.74
CA PHE A 541 -23.05 -2.54 -31.53
C PHE A 541 -23.34 -3.05 -32.94
N GLN A 542 -22.60 -4.09 -33.35
CA GLN A 542 -22.99 -4.90 -34.49
C GLN A 542 -24.31 -5.50 -34.07
N ARG A 543 -25.41 -4.89 -34.54
CA ARG A 543 -26.69 -5.58 -34.60
C ARG A 543 -26.40 -6.97 -35.17
N PRO A 544 -26.90 -8.06 -34.57
CA PRO A 544 -26.75 -9.37 -35.18
C PRO A 544 -27.19 -9.25 -36.64
N ARG A 545 -26.27 -9.57 -37.57
CA ARG A 545 -26.60 -9.50 -38.99
C ARG A 545 -27.85 -10.36 -39.20
N PRO A 546 -28.88 -9.87 -39.91
CA PRO A 546 -29.94 -10.77 -40.35
C PRO A 546 -29.25 -11.91 -41.11
N GLN A 547 -29.60 -13.16 -40.76
CA GLN A 547 -29.08 -14.35 -41.41
C GLN A 547 -29.20 -14.17 -42.93
N GLN A 548 -28.07 -13.88 -43.58
CA GLN A 548 -28.02 -13.86 -45.03
C GLN A 548 -28.17 -15.30 -45.50
N ALA A 549 -29.07 -15.47 -46.47
CA ALA A 549 -29.44 -16.74 -47.05
C ALA A 549 -28.22 -17.62 -47.38
N VAL A 550 -28.39 -18.91 -47.12
CA VAL A 550 -27.47 -20.00 -47.43
C VAL A 550 -27.04 -19.91 -48.90
N ILE A 551 -25.74 -19.64 -49.14
CA ILE A 551 -25.10 -19.83 -50.44
C ILE A 551 -24.69 -21.32 -50.52
N PRO A 552 -25.11 -22.08 -51.54
CA PRO A 552 -24.74 -23.49 -51.66
C PRO A 552 -23.22 -23.64 -51.85
N MET A 553 -22.59 -24.47 -51.03
CA MET A 553 -21.17 -24.83 -51.16
C MET A 553 -20.90 -25.53 -52.49
N GLN A 554 -19.85 -25.10 -53.19
CA GLN A 554 -19.26 -25.89 -54.28
C GLN A 554 -18.41 -27.04 -53.71
N PRO A 555 -18.41 -28.23 -54.34
CA PRO A 555 -17.66 -29.37 -53.85
C PRO A 555 -16.14 -29.21 -54.05
N PHE A 556 -15.37 -29.61 -53.03
CA PHE A 556 -13.91 -29.70 -53.06
C PHE A 556 -13.44 -30.88 -53.93
N PRO A 557 -12.27 -30.79 -54.58
CA PRO A 557 -11.66 -31.91 -55.29
C PRO A 557 -11.12 -32.99 -54.32
N PRO A 558 -11.05 -34.27 -54.75
CA PRO A 558 -10.64 -35.36 -53.87
C PRO A 558 -9.12 -35.37 -53.58
N PRO A 559 -8.71 -35.83 -52.37
CA PRO A 559 -7.30 -35.99 -51.99
C PRO A 559 -6.66 -37.26 -52.60
N PRO A 560 -5.32 -37.30 -52.75
CA PRO A 560 -4.61 -38.48 -53.28
C PRO A 560 -4.50 -39.63 -52.26
N ASP A 561 -4.54 -40.86 -52.77
CA ASP A 561 -4.52 -42.11 -52.00
C ASP A 561 -3.21 -42.31 -51.20
N LEU A 562 -3.32 -42.54 -49.89
CA LEU A 562 -2.24 -42.98 -49.01
C LEU A 562 -2.47 -44.43 -48.55
N PRO A 563 -1.41 -45.26 -48.43
CA PRO A 563 -1.55 -46.69 -48.12
C PRO A 563 -1.98 -46.96 -46.66
N VAL A 564 -2.87 -47.95 -46.51
CA VAL A 564 -3.51 -48.38 -45.26
C VAL A 564 -2.55 -49.22 -44.40
N ILE A 565 -2.34 -48.81 -43.14
CA ILE A 565 -1.65 -49.62 -42.11
C ILE A 565 -2.74 -50.28 -41.24
N PRO A 566 -2.74 -51.61 -41.02
CA PRO A 566 -3.77 -52.28 -40.23
C PRO A 566 -3.61 -52.02 -38.71
N SER A 567 -4.74 -51.73 -38.05
CA SER A 567 -4.87 -51.42 -36.62
C SER A 567 -4.83 -52.67 -35.74
N PRO A 568 -4.22 -52.63 -34.53
CA PRO A 568 -4.30 -53.73 -33.57
C PRO A 568 -5.60 -53.70 -32.74
N GLU A 569 -6.22 -54.87 -32.58
CA GLU A 569 -7.44 -55.11 -31.78
C GLU A 569 -7.21 -54.90 -30.27
N LEU A 570 -8.11 -54.16 -29.63
CA LEU A 570 -8.15 -53.93 -28.18
C LEU A 570 -9.02 -55.00 -27.50
N GLN A 571 -8.47 -55.72 -26.53
CA GLN A 571 -9.25 -56.60 -25.64
C GLN A 571 -9.81 -55.83 -24.42
N PRO A 572 -11.02 -56.19 -23.95
CA PRO A 572 -11.69 -55.48 -22.86
C PRO A 572 -11.15 -55.86 -21.47
N VAL A 573 -10.96 -54.85 -20.62
CA VAL A 573 -10.52 -54.98 -19.21
C VAL A 573 -11.73 -55.20 -18.31
N ASN A 574 -11.70 -56.27 -17.52
CA ASN A 574 -12.68 -56.57 -16.47
C ASN A 574 -12.45 -55.72 -15.22
N THR A 575 -13.57 -55.31 -14.63
CA THR A 575 -13.75 -54.62 -13.34
C THR A 575 -13.26 -55.42 -12.14
N ILE A 576 -12.58 -54.75 -11.20
CA ILE A 576 -12.72 -54.91 -9.74
C ILE A 576 -12.68 -53.51 -9.12
#